data_AF-A0A7S1XJG1-F1
#
_entry.id   AF-A0A7S1XJG1-F1
#
_cell.length_a   1.000
_cell.length_b   1.000
_cell.length_c   1.000
_cell.angle_alpha   90.00
_cell.angle_beta   90.00
_cell.angle_gamma   90.00
#
_symmetry.space_group_name_H-M   'P 1'
#
loop_
_entity.id
_entity.type
_entity.pdbx_description
1 polymer ?
#
loop_
_entity_poly.entity_id
_entity_poly.type
_entity_poly.pdbx_seq_one_letter_code
_entity_poly.pdbx_strand_id
1 'polypeptide(L)'
;FRYAFQHASPQTSAEHQQLQQLPAAELAEECVFEMMRQVLESLGCSSSSRETFASDAFFCTVHLADMAHFAAANRGYSRALRSLARAPTRACVQSELPRGVPAAVEVIAMAKTAAHANKTLHVQSTSEWAPPCIGPYSQATTVAETFVVMCGMLALEPSLVSIPLALKTSARLQTLACVRNIDATMRVLETDLSHVVAIQ
;
A
#
# COMPACT_ATOMS: atom_id res chain seq x y z
N PHE A 1 9.58 -11.59 -10.30
CA PHE A 1 8.73 -12.76 -9.94
C PHE A 1 9.49 -14.05 -9.64
N ARG A 2 10.51 -14.50 -10.41
CA ARG A 2 11.32 -15.69 -10.05
C ARG A 2 12.24 -15.51 -8.84
N TYR A 3 12.65 -14.28 -8.54
CA TYR A 3 13.65 -13.98 -7.50
C TYR A 3 13.11 -14.13 -6.07
N ALA A 4 11.84 -13.79 -5.80
CA ALA A 4 11.24 -13.88 -4.46
C ALA A 4 11.01 -15.34 -4.01
N PHE A 5 10.68 -16.25 -4.93
CA PHE A 5 10.46 -17.66 -4.60
C PHE A 5 11.75 -18.49 -4.48
N GLN A 6 12.87 -18.01 -5.01
CA GLN A 6 14.17 -18.72 -4.93
C GLN A 6 14.95 -18.42 -3.64
N HIS A 7 14.61 -17.34 -2.94
CA HIS A 7 15.30 -16.89 -1.73
C HIS A 7 14.42 -16.92 -0.47
N ALA A 8 13.19 -17.42 -0.56
CA ALA A 8 12.47 -17.87 0.62
C ALA A 8 13.35 -18.89 1.34
N SER A 9 13.63 -18.65 2.63
CA SER A 9 14.25 -19.64 3.53
C SER A 9 13.61 -21.02 3.28
N PRO A 10 14.35 -22.14 3.36
CA PRO A 10 13.77 -23.47 3.18
C PRO A 10 12.80 -23.77 4.33
N GLN A 11 11.62 -23.16 4.30
CA GLN A 11 10.47 -23.56 5.06
C GLN A 11 10.07 -24.91 4.51
N THR A 12 9.95 -25.86 5.44
CA THR A 12 9.81 -27.28 5.15
C THR A 12 8.65 -27.53 4.19
N SER A 13 8.80 -28.51 3.29
CA SER A 13 7.79 -28.89 2.29
C SER A 13 6.38 -29.15 2.87
N ALA A 14 6.29 -29.45 4.16
CA ALA A 14 5.05 -29.63 4.91
C ALA A 14 4.27 -28.32 5.15
N GLU A 15 4.95 -27.21 5.46
CA GLU A 15 4.31 -25.89 5.69
C GLU A 15 3.73 -25.34 4.38
N HIS A 16 4.48 -25.49 3.28
CA HIS A 16 4.00 -25.15 1.94
C HIS A 16 2.76 -25.96 1.52
N GLN A 17 2.67 -27.24 1.89
CA GLN A 17 1.51 -28.09 1.62
C GLN A 17 0.30 -27.73 2.51
N GLN A 18 0.51 -27.30 3.75
CA GLN A 18 -0.58 -26.87 4.64
C GLN A 18 -1.19 -25.54 4.18
N LEU A 19 -0.38 -24.58 3.73
CA LEU A 19 -0.87 -23.30 3.24
C LEU A 19 -1.79 -23.47 2.02
N GLN A 20 -1.47 -24.39 1.09
CA GLN A 20 -2.27 -24.64 -0.12
C GLN A 20 -3.69 -25.20 0.14
N GLN A 21 -4.01 -25.60 1.37
CA GLN A 21 -5.34 -26.09 1.76
C GLN A 21 -6.23 -25.02 2.38
N LEU A 22 -5.70 -23.83 2.63
CA LEU A 22 -6.46 -22.73 3.23
C LEU A 22 -7.49 -22.15 2.26
N PRO A 23 -8.60 -21.58 2.76
CA PRO A 23 -9.51 -20.78 1.95
C PRO A 23 -8.78 -19.65 1.22
N ALA A 24 -9.24 -19.30 0.01
CA ALA A 24 -8.57 -18.30 -0.85
C ALA A 24 -8.36 -16.94 -0.16
N ALA A 25 -9.28 -16.52 0.70
CA ALA A 25 -9.14 -15.30 1.49
C ALA A 25 -8.01 -15.39 2.54
N GLU A 26 -7.90 -16.52 3.25
CA GLU A 26 -6.84 -16.75 4.24
C GLU A 26 -5.47 -16.88 3.57
N LEU A 27 -5.42 -17.52 2.40
CA LEU A 27 -4.25 -17.53 1.53
C LEU A 27 -3.79 -16.11 1.16
N ALA A 28 -4.71 -15.22 0.81
CA ALA A 28 -4.38 -13.83 0.49
C ALA A 28 -3.85 -13.06 1.71
N GLU A 29 -4.46 -13.27 2.89
CA GLU A 29 -4.01 -12.69 4.16
C GLU A 29 -2.57 -13.11 4.50
N GLU A 30 -2.30 -14.41 4.51
CA GLU A 30 -0.98 -14.96 4.84
C GLU A 30 0.07 -14.58 3.80
N CYS A 31 -0.29 -14.61 2.50
CA CYS A 31 0.60 -14.21 1.42
C CYS A 31 1.04 -12.74 1.55
N VAL A 32 0.10 -11.82 1.78
CA VAL A 32 0.42 -10.39 1.96
C VAL A 32 1.25 -10.16 3.21
N PHE A 33 0.90 -10.82 4.33
CA PHE A 33 1.67 -10.71 5.56
C PHE A 33 3.11 -11.16 5.35
N GLU A 34 3.32 -12.33 4.77
CA GLU A 34 4.65 -12.94 4.65
C GLU A 34 5.55 -12.16 3.69
N MET A 35 5.02 -11.70 2.55
CA MET A 35 5.76 -10.82 1.64
C MET A 35 6.18 -9.52 2.32
N MET A 36 5.26 -8.86 3.04
CA MET A 36 5.57 -7.62 3.74
C MET A 36 6.58 -7.85 4.86
N ARG A 37 6.45 -8.93 5.63
CA ARG A 37 7.41 -9.31 6.68
C ARG A 37 8.82 -9.48 6.10
N GLN A 38 8.95 -10.22 4.99
CA GLN A 38 10.24 -10.44 4.32
C GLN A 38 10.84 -9.13 3.76
N VAL A 39 10.01 -8.25 3.20
CA VAL A 39 10.48 -6.92 2.74
C VAL A 39 11.01 -6.10 3.91
N LEU A 40 10.24 -6.01 5.00
CA LEU A 40 10.64 -5.27 6.20
C LEU A 40 11.90 -5.83 6.84
N GLU A 41 12.05 -7.16 6.89
CA GLU A 41 13.27 -7.82 7.35
C GLU A 41 14.48 -7.49 6.46
N SER A 42 14.31 -7.53 5.14
CA SER A 42 15.37 -7.19 4.19
C SER A 42 15.82 -5.73 4.33
N LEU A 43 14.89 -4.84 4.65
CA LEU A 43 15.16 -3.43 4.94
C LEU A 43 15.79 -3.22 6.33
N GLY A 44 15.75 -4.22 7.21
CA GLY A 44 16.31 -4.14 8.57
C GLY A 44 15.33 -3.57 9.60
N CYS A 45 14.05 -3.51 9.29
CA CYS A 45 13.00 -2.98 10.17
C CYS A 45 12.54 -3.96 11.26
N SER A 46 13.16 -5.15 11.38
CA SER A 46 12.76 -6.23 12.29
C SER A 46 13.33 -6.14 13.72
N SER A 47 14.15 -5.12 14.02
CA SER A 47 14.83 -4.98 15.31
C SER A 47 14.09 -4.00 16.23
N SER A 48 13.73 -4.47 17.43
CA SER A 48 13.26 -3.69 18.58
C SER A 48 14.33 -2.75 19.17
N SER A 49 15.49 -2.63 18.53
CA SER A 49 16.54 -1.69 18.89
C SER A 49 16.68 -0.61 17.83
N ARG A 50 16.51 0.63 18.30
CA ARG A 50 16.70 1.93 17.66
C ARG A 50 15.51 2.46 16.86
N GLU A 51 15.19 3.70 17.18
CA GLU A 51 14.26 4.63 16.55
C GLU A 51 14.58 4.93 15.07
N THR A 52 15.32 4.05 14.40
CA THR A 52 15.79 4.21 13.02
C THR A 52 14.82 3.53 12.07
N PHE A 53 13.74 4.28 11.84
CA PHE A 53 13.19 4.60 10.53
C PHE A 53 12.70 3.45 9.63
N ALA A 54 11.40 3.21 9.71
CA ALA A 54 10.56 2.80 8.58
C ALA A 54 10.45 3.91 7.50
N SER A 55 11.55 4.59 7.14
CA SER A 55 11.62 5.56 6.02
C SER A 55 12.04 4.93 4.71
N ASP A 56 12.56 3.70 4.70
CA ASP A 56 13.16 3.20 3.48
C ASP A 56 12.08 2.78 2.49
N ALA A 57 11.10 1.96 2.86
CA ALA A 57 9.93 1.68 2.02
C ALA A 57 8.90 2.81 2.13
N PHE A 58 8.64 3.52 1.02
CA PHE A 58 7.73 4.67 1.01
C PHE A 58 6.48 4.46 0.16
N PHE A 59 6.47 3.50 -0.75
CA PHE A 59 5.31 3.13 -1.57
C PHE A 59 5.19 1.62 -1.75
N CYS A 60 3.96 1.11 -1.72
CA CYS A 60 3.63 -0.29 -1.89
C CYS A 60 2.44 -0.48 -2.82
N THR A 61 2.55 -1.37 -3.81
CA THR A 61 1.40 -1.86 -4.59
C THR A 61 1.04 -3.26 -4.12
N VAL A 62 -0.19 -3.43 -3.63
CA VAL A 62 -0.77 -4.74 -3.28
C VAL A 62 -1.66 -5.20 -4.42
N HIS A 63 -1.20 -6.20 -5.14
CA HIS A 63 -1.95 -6.88 -6.19
C HIS A 63 -2.73 -8.04 -5.59
N LEU A 64 -4.04 -8.09 -5.86
CA LEU A 64 -4.89 -9.23 -5.50
C LEU A 64 -5.39 -9.94 -6.75
N ALA A 65 -5.48 -11.27 -6.70
CA ALA A 65 -6.12 -12.04 -7.75
C ALA A 65 -7.65 -11.78 -7.79
N ASP A 66 -8.25 -11.49 -6.63
CA ASP A 66 -9.66 -11.19 -6.46
C ASP A 66 -9.86 -10.14 -5.36
N MET A 67 -10.49 -9.02 -5.70
CA MET A 67 -10.76 -7.91 -4.78
C MET A 67 -11.76 -8.28 -3.67
N ALA A 68 -12.52 -9.37 -3.82
CA ALA A 68 -13.33 -9.93 -2.73
C ALA A 68 -12.48 -10.29 -1.50
N HIS A 69 -11.18 -10.56 -1.68
CA HIS A 69 -10.26 -10.88 -0.58
C HIS A 69 -9.59 -9.65 0.05
N PHE A 70 -9.95 -8.42 -0.35
CA PHE A 70 -9.36 -7.19 0.17
C PHE A 70 -9.34 -7.13 1.70
N ALA A 71 -10.45 -7.47 2.36
CA ALA A 71 -10.53 -7.42 3.81
C ALA A 71 -9.50 -8.35 4.49
N ALA A 72 -9.28 -9.54 3.93
CA ALA A 72 -8.30 -10.50 4.42
C ALA A 72 -6.86 -10.04 4.15
N ALA A 73 -6.57 -9.63 2.92
CA ALA A 73 -5.30 -9.03 2.55
C ALA A 73 -4.94 -7.83 3.42
N ASN A 74 -5.90 -6.96 3.73
CA ASN A 74 -5.71 -5.78 4.58
C ASN A 74 -5.40 -6.17 6.04
N ARG A 75 -5.93 -7.29 6.55
CA ARG A 75 -5.54 -7.82 7.88
C ARG A 75 -4.08 -8.29 7.89
N GLY A 76 -3.66 -9.03 6.86
CA GLY A 76 -2.28 -9.48 6.71
C GLY A 76 -1.30 -8.31 6.60
N TYR A 77 -1.66 -7.33 5.79
CA TYR A 77 -0.93 -6.08 5.65
C TYR A 77 -0.83 -5.32 6.99
N SER A 78 -1.95 -5.14 7.69
CA SER A 78 -1.99 -4.50 9.00
C SER A 78 -1.14 -5.22 10.03
N ARG A 79 -1.16 -6.56 10.02
CA ARG A 79 -0.38 -7.42 10.90
C ARG A 79 1.12 -7.20 10.70
N ALA A 80 1.58 -7.08 9.46
CA ALA A 80 2.99 -6.84 9.14
C ALA A 80 3.47 -5.44 9.57
N LEU A 81 2.60 -4.43 9.52
CA LEU A 81 2.97 -3.04 9.83
C LEU A 81 2.81 -2.64 11.30
N ARG A 82 2.36 -3.54 12.19
CA ARG A 82 2.04 -3.19 13.60
C ARG A 82 3.19 -2.54 14.37
N SER A 83 4.43 -2.88 14.05
CA SER A 83 5.62 -2.35 14.71
C SER A 83 6.14 -1.05 14.10
N LEU A 84 5.57 -0.59 12.97
CA LEU A 84 6.05 0.60 12.29
C LEU A 84 5.33 1.84 12.79
N ALA A 85 6.09 2.90 13.08
CA ALA A 85 5.54 4.20 13.43
C ALA A 85 4.81 4.87 12.26
N ARG A 86 5.21 4.56 11.01
CA ARG A 86 4.65 5.12 9.78
C ARG A 86 4.49 4.03 8.74
N ALA A 87 3.31 3.95 8.13
CA ALA A 87 3.05 3.05 7.03
C ALA A 87 3.44 3.70 5.68
N PRO A 88 3.90 2.94 4.68
CA PRO A 88 4.15 3.48 3.36
C PRO A 88 2.84 3.96 2.72
N THR A 89 2.95 4.78 1.67
CA THR A 89 1.83 4.98 0.75
C THR A 89 1.46 3.66 0.07
N ARG A 90 0.20 3.50 -0.31
CA ARG A 90 -0.29 2.23 -0.84
C ARG A 90 -1.26 2.41 -2.00
N ALA A 91 -1.11 1.58 -3.03
CA ALA A 91 -2.17 1.25 -3.97
C ALA A 91 -2.56 -0.21 -3.80
N CYS A 92 -3.86 -0.53 -3.88
CA CYS A 92 -4.32 -1.92 -3.90
C CYS A 92 -5.24 -2.11 -5.11
N VAL A 93 -4.90 -3.07 -5.96
CA VAL A 93 -5.57 -3.30 -7.24
C VAL A 93 -5.80 -4.79 -7.46
N GLN A 94 -6.84 -5.11 -8.22
CA GLN A 94 -7.00 -6.46 -8.76
C GLN A 94 -6.21 -6.56 -10.06
N SER A 95 -5.46 -7.64 -10.24
CA SER A 95 -4.68 -7.89 -11.46
C SER A 95 -4.59 -9.38 -11.76
N GLU A 96 -4.30 -9.72 -13.01
CA GLU A 96 -4.03 -11.10 -13.42
C GLU A 96 -2.71 -11.58 -12.79
N LEU A 97 -2.81 -12.55 -11.89
CA LEU A 97 -1.67 -13.20 -11.23
C LEU A 97 -1.50 -14.64 -11.74
N PRO A 98 -0.29 -15.22 -11.65
CA PRO A 98 -0.10 -16.64 -11.97
C PRO A 98 -1.08 -17.53 -11.20
N ARG A 99 -1.52 -18.62 -11.83
CA ARG A 99 -2.49 -19.53 -11.22
C ARG A 99 -2.02 -20.00 -9.84
N GLY A 100 -2.89 -19.86 -8.85
CA GLY A 100 -2.61 -20.25 -7.46
C GLY A 100 -1.88 -19.18 -6.63
N VAL A 101 -1.55 -18.02 -7.21
CA VAL A 101 -0.97 -16.89 -6.47
C VAL A 101 -2.10 -15.94 -6.05
N PRO A 102 -2.44 -15.85 -4.75
CA PRO A 102 -3.59 -15.08 -4.28
C PRO A 102 -3.31 -13.57 -4.23
N ALA A 103 -2.04 -13.19 -4.03
CA ALA A 103 -1.61 -11.80 -3.94
C ALA A 103 -0.14 -11.64 -4.35
N ALA A 104 0.25 -10.42 -4.72
CA ALA A 104 1.64 -10.02 -4.91
C ALA A 104 1.86 -8.61 -4.34
N VAL A 105 3.08 -8.31 -3.91
CA VAL A 105 3.46 -7.01 -3.36
C VAL A 105 4.66 -6.46 -4.13
N GLU A 106 4.53 -5.22 -4.59
CA GLU A 106 5.61 -4.40 -5.13
C GLU A 106 5.94 -3.30 -4.12
N VAL A 107 7.22 -3.01 -3.91
CA VAL A 107 7.66 -1.96 -2.97
C VAL A 107 8.71 -1.08 -3.63
N ILE A 108 8.55 0.23 -3.45
CA ILE A 108 9.57 1.22 -3.77
C ILE A 108 10.20 1.68 -2.47
N ALA A 109 11.53 1.59 -2.42
CA ALA A 109 12.31 1.93 -1.24
C ALA A 109 13.56 2.74 -1.56
N MET A 110 14.02 3.53 -0.59
CA MET A 110 15.29 4.23 -0.60
C MET A 110 16.45 3.29 -0.25
N ALA A 111 17.61 3.51 -0.86
CA ALA A 111 18.83 2.80 -0.49
C ALA A 111 19.35 3.28 0.88
N LYS A 112 19.88 2.35 1.70
CA LYS A 112 20.37 2.57 3.08
C LYS A 112 21.40 3.68 3.24
N THR A 113 22.05 4.12 2.16
CA THR A 113 23.07 5.19 2.16
C THR A 113 22.46 6.59 2.21
N ALA A 114 21.15 6.72 2.01
CA ALA A 114 20.45 8.00 1.91
C ALA A 114 19.88 8.38 3.29
N ALA A 115 20.62 9.13 4.11
CA ALA A 115 20.10 9.65 5.38
C ALA A 115 19.01 10.71 5.13
N HIS A 116 17.74 10.30 5.08
CA HIS A 116 16.62 11.22 4.88
C HIS A 116 15.45 10.86 5.78
N ALA A 117 14.88 11.87 6.43
CA ALA A 117 13.64 11.72 7.17
C ALA A 117 12.46 11.92 6.20
N ASN A 118 11.73 10.84 5.92
CA ASN A 118 10.47 10.96 5.19
C ASN A 118 9.38 11.61 6.05
N LYS A 119 8.56 12.46 5.43
CA LYS A 119 7.36 13.04 6.03
C LYS A 119 6.13 12.37 5.44
N THR A 120 5.20 11.93 6.27
CA THR A 120 3.99 11.22 5.84
C THR A 120 2.75 12.03 6.16
N LEU A 121 1.84 12.15 5.21
CA LEU A 121 0.49 12.68 5.40
C LEU A 121 -0.48 11.51 5.58
N HIS A 122 -1.25 11.51 6.67
CA HIS A 122 -2.24 10.47 6.95
C HIS A 122 -3.57 11.13 7.32
N VAL A 123 -4.60 10.89 6.52
CA VAL A 123 -5.97 11.34 6.78
C VAL A 123 -6.68 10.27 7.62
N GLN A 124 -6.84 10.54 8.92
CA GLN A 124 -7.30 9.55 9.91
C GLN A 124 -8.82 9.51 10.10
N SER A 125 -9.55 10.52 9.64
CA SER A 125 -11.00 10.63 9.84
C SER A 125 -11.66 11.24 8.59
N THR A 126 -12.99 11.17 8.53
CA THR A 126 -13.78 11.88 7.52
C THR A 126 -13.45 13.37 7.55
N SER A 127 -13.35 13.97 6.37
CA SER A 127 -13.05 15.38 6.21
C SER A 127 -13.82 15.97 5.02
N GLU A 128 -13.74 17.27 4.83
CA GLU A 128 -14.30 17.95 3.65
C GLU A 128 -13.32 17.99 2.47
N TRP A 129 -12.05 17.66 2.69
CA TRP A 129 -10.98 17.95 1.74
C TRP A 129 -10.32 16.68 1.16
N ALA A 130 -10.24 15.58 1.90
CA ALA A 130 -9.71 14.31 1.40
C ALA A 130 -10.35 13.08 2.07
N PRO A 131 -10.47 11.96 1.33
CA PRO A 131 -10.97 10.73 1.90
C PRO A 131 -9.97 10.14 2.92
N PRO A 132 -10.46 9.51 4.00
CA PRO A 132 -9.60 8.85 4.98
C PRO A 132 -8.94 7.59 4.41
N CYS A 133 -7.86 7.17 5.07
CA CYS A 133 -7.19 5.92 4.72
C CYS A 133 -8.07 4.69 5.04
N ILE A 134 -8.31 3.83 4.03
CA ILE A 134 -8.98 2.52 4.22
C ILE A 134 -7.94 1.45 4.60
N GLY A 135 -7.55 1.44 5.88
CA GLY A 135 -6.48 0.58 6.41
C GLY A 135 -5.17 1.33 6.62
N PRO A 136 -4.10 0.65 7.10
CA PRO A 136 -2.88 1.34 7.51
C PRO A 136 -2.03 1.73 6.31
N TYR A 137 -2.11 2.97 5.85
CA TYR A 137 -1.20 3.54 4.84
C TYR A 137 -1.14 5.05 5.00
N SER A 138 -0.15 5.68 4.36
CA SER A 138 -0.07 7.14 4.25
C SER A 138 -0.71 7.62 2.95
N GLN A 139 -1.48 8.71 2.99
CA GLN A 139 -2.09 9.33 1.81
C GLN A 139 -1.01 9.85 0.86
N ALA A 140 0.07 10.38 1.43
CA ALA A 140 1.25 10.81 0.72
C ALA A 140 2.51 10.65 1.57
N THR A 141 3.65 10.47 0.93
CA THR A 141 4.97 10.49 1.56
C THR A 141 5.87 11.46 0.80
N THR A 142 6.41 12.46 1.49
CA THR A 142 7.50 13.30 0.99
C THR A 142 8.82 12.59 1.26
N VAL A 143 9.54 12.26 0.19
CA VAL A 143 10.81 11.55 0.18
C VAL A 143 11.93 12.52 -0.19
N ALA A 144 13.00 12.52 0.63
CA ALA A 144 14.17 13.38 0.44
C ALA A 144 13.82 14.86 0.20
N GLU A 145 12.77 15.35 0.87
CA GLU A 145 12.25 16.73 0.79
C GLU A 145 11.87 17.21 -0.63
N THR A 146 11.89 16.32 -1.62
CA THR A 146 11.81 16.68 -3.04
C THR A 146 10.66 15.99 -3.74
N PHE A 147 10.49 14.68 -3.51
CA PHE A 147 9.48 13.90 -4.20
C PHE A 147 8.28 13.66 -3.29
N VAL A 148 7.09 13.97 -3.79
CA VAL A 148 5.84 13.57 -3.16
C VAL A 148 5.31 12.33 -3.87
N VAL A 149 5.20 11.24 -3.13
CA VAL A 149 4.61 10.00 -3.61
C VAL A 149 3.22 9.86 -3.01
N MET A 150 2.22 9.68 -3.87
CA MET A 150 0.81 9.63 -3.49
C MET A 150 0.34 8.18 -3.40
N CYS A 151 -0.64 7.90 -2.53
CA CYS A 151 -1.34 6.63 -2.53
C CYS A 151 -2.24 6.47 -3.77
N GLY A 152 -2.77 5.27 -3.98
CA GLY A 152 -3.86 5.07 -4.95
C GLY A 152 -5.09 5.88 -4.55
N MET A 153 -5.70 6.58 -5.50
CA MET A 153 -6.83 7.47 -5.22
C MET A 153 -8.13 6.96 -5.82
N LEU A 154 -9.14 6.78 -4.96
CA LEU A 154 -10.48 6.39 -5.35
C LEU A 154 -11.41 7.61 -5.48
N ALA A 155 -12.49 7.44 -6.24
CA ALA A 155 -13.56 8.42 -6.42
C ALA A 155 -14.50 8.51 -5.20
N LEU A 156 -13.92 8.49 -3.99
CA LEU A 156 -14.65 8.60 -2.74
C LEU A 156 -15.03 10.05 -2.52
N GLU A 157 -16.25 10.26 -2.05
CA GLU A 157 -16.66 11.51 -1.45
C GLU A 157 -16.06 11.58 -0.02
N PRO A 158 -15.17 12.56 0.29
CA PRO A 158 -14.44 12.63 1.56
C PRO A 158 -15.30 12.52 2.82
N SER A 159 -16.47 13.16 2.78
CA SER A 159 -17.43 13.23 3.89
C SER A 159 -18.23 11.93 4.07
N LEU A 160 -18.39 11.13 3.00
CA LEU A 160 -19.18 9.90 3.00
C LEU A 160 -18.34 8.61 3.01
N VAL A 161 -17.07 8.69 2.61
CA VAL A 161 -16.15 7.53 2.45
C VAL A 161 -16.77 6.44 1.55
N SER A 162 -17.53 6.85 0.54
CA SER A 162 -18.12 5.97 -0.45
C SER A 162 -18.15 6.65 -1.82
N ILE A 163 -18.25 5.84 -2.88
CA ILE A 163 -18.42 6.36 -4.24
C ILE A 163 -19.90 6.74 -4.41
N PRO A 164 -20.23 8.02 -4.63
CA PRO A 164 -21.61 8.45 -4.81
C PRO A 164 -22.30 7.72 -5.96
N LEU A 165 -23.60 7.44 -5.83
CA LEU A 165 -24.36 6.68 -6.82
C LEU A 165 -24.27 7.31 -8.22
N ALA A 166 -24.28 8.64 -8.30
CA ALA A 166 -24.14 9.40 -9.54
C ALA A 166 -22.81 9.14 -10.28
N LEU A 167 -21.77 8.67 -9.58
CA LEU A 167 -20.46 8.39 -10.19
C LEU A 167 -20.34 6.93 -10.65
N LYS A 168 -21.06 5.98 -10.05
CA LYS A 168 -20.84 4.54 -10.22
C LYS A 168 -20.89 4.04 -11.67
N THR A 169 -21.64 4.72 -12.53
CA THR A 169 -21.83 4.33 -13.94
C THR A 169 -21.00 5.15 -14.92
N SER A 170 -20.20 6.11 -14.45
CA SER A 170 -19.42 6.99 -15.32
C SER A 170 -17.94 6.97 -14.97
N ALA A 171 -17.16 6.28 -15.82
CA ALA A 171 -15.70 6.30 -15.72
C ALA A 171 -15.17 7.74 -15.73
N ARG A 172 -15.68 8.61 -16.62
CA ARG A 172 -15.30 10.03 -16.69
C ARG A 172 -15.52 10.76 -15.36
N LEU A 173 -16.68 10.61 -14.74
CA LEU A 173 -16.97 11.31 -13.48
C LEU A 173 -16.15 10.74 -12.31
N GLN A 174 -15.90 9.43 -12.29
CA GLN A 174 -14.99 8.82 -11.32
C GLN A 174 -13.56 9.33 -11.49
N THR A 175 -13.04 9.39 -12.72
CA THR A 175 -11.72 9.96 -13.00
C THR A 175 -11.63 11.40 -12.51
N LEU A 176 -12.64 12.23 -12.79
CA LEU A 176 -12.66 13.60 -12.30
C LEU A 176 -12.65 13.69 -10.76
N ALA A 177 -13.40 12.82 -10.08
CA ALA A 177 -13.39 12.74 -8.63
C ALA A 177 -12.05 12.27 -8.06
N CYS A 178 -11.41 11.27 -8.68
CA CYS A 178 -10.04 10.85 -8.31
C CYS A 178 -9.06 12.02 -8.45
N VAL A 179 -9.07 12.73 -9.59
CA VAL A 179 -8.17 13.87 -9.84
C VAL A 179 -8.42 15.00 -8.84
N ARG A 180 -9.67 15.27 -8.46
CA ARG A 180 -10.00 16.24 -7.40
C ARG A 180 -9.43 15.84 -6.04
N ASN A 181 -9.55 14.57 -5.66
CA ASN A 181 -8.99 14.06 -4.40
C ASN A 181 -7.45 14.11 -4.41
N ILE A 182 -6.82 13.86 -5.56
CA ILE A 182 -5.37 14.03 -5.75
C ILE A 182 -4.99 15.50 -5.56
N ASP A 183 -5.62 16.43 -6.30
CA ASP A 183 -5.32 17.87 -6.22
C ASP A 183 -5.50 18.42 -4.80
N ALA A 184 -6.59 18.05 -4.12
CA ALA A 184 -6.85 18.48 -2.74
C ALA A 184 -5.77 18.00 -1.76
N THR A 185 -5.29 16.76 -1.92
CA THR A 185 -4.20 16.22 -1.10
C THR A 185 -2.87 16.91 -1.44
N MET A 186 -2.59 17.18 -2.71
CA MET A 186 -1.38 17.87 -3.17
C MET A 186 -1.29 19.30 -2.63
N ARG A 187 -2.42 20.03 -2.59
CA ARG A 187 -2.45 21.41 -2.07
C ARG A 187 -2.06 21.53 -0.60
N VAL A 188 -2.39 20.53 0.22
CA VAL A 188 -1.96 20.46 1.64
C VAL A 188 -0.44 20.30 1.75
N LEU A 189 0.19 19.76 0.71
CA LEU A 189 1.64 19.57 0.60
C LEU A 189 2.31 20.70 -0.18
N GLU A 190 1.62 21.82 -0.39
CA GLU A 190 2.13 23.00 -1.11
C GLU A 190 2.57 22.70 -2.55
N THR A 191 1.88 21.74 -3.22
CA THR A 191 2.09 21.38 -4.63
C THR A 191 0.76 21.17 -5.36
N ASP A 192 0.79 20.93 -6.67
CA ASP A 192 -0.41 20.79 -7.52
C ASP A 192 -0.15 19.92 -8.76
N LEU A 193 -1.21 19.69 -9.55
CA LEU A 193 -1.17 18.84 -10.74
C LEU A 193 -0.14 19.26 -11.81
N SER A 194 0.33 20.52 -11.83
CA SER A 194 1.36 20.97 -12.78
C SER A 194 2.75 20.41 -12.46
N HIS A 195 2.94 19.89 -11.24
CA HIS A 195 4.18 19.29 -10.76
C HIS A 195 4.18 17.76 -10.88
N VAL A 196 3.14 17.16 -11.47
CA VAL A 196 3.07 15.71 -11.66
C VAL A 196 4.08 15.26 -12.72
N VAL A 197 5.03 14.43 -12.29
CA VAL A 197 6.09 13.90 -13.16
C VAL A 197 5.82 12.49 -13.67
N ALA A 198 4.95 11.72 -13.00
CA ALA A 198 4.59 10.36 -13.37
C ALA A 198 3.23 9.96 -12.79
N ILE A 199 2.55 9.02 -13.47
CA ILE A 199 1.34 8.33 -13.00
C ILE A 199 1.62 6.83 -13.13
N GLN A 200 1.40 6.07 -12.06
CA GLN A 200 1.62 4.63 -11.98
C GLN A 200 0.32 3.84 -12.16
#